data_AF-A0A3N2PAK7-F1
#
_entry.id   AF-A0A3N2PAK7-F1
#
_cell.length_a   1.000
_cell.length_b   1.000
_cell.length_c   1.000
_cell.angle_alpha   90.00
_cell.angle_beta   90.00
_cell.angle_gamma   90.00
#
_symmetry.space_group_name_H-M   'P 1'
#
loop_
_entity.id
_entity.type
_entity.pdbx_description
1 polymer ?
#
loop_
_entity_poly.entity_id
_entity_poly.type
_entity_poly.pdbx_seq_one_letter_code
_entity_poly.pdbx_strand_id
1 'polypeptide(L)'
;MRPDQLTKALPLLPPALADRAQALRRHLSSRRCENCRQVADALQLAVIAARYDDLAAAARLVETAQQLAAQHPSPRPEVCALPSTWPATSGVRGQVTRWLHNGGPLVAATDASWKNRAAGIAYVASDGRFGLRGRVADRLDPTGPARVLINELRAVEFLLSDPNLGTDPMTVLVDSTGALSYLRLWRTGDTDSLPPGYSLRPRARGTRPTLVRLAERVATLRHVSYQHVRGHTGHLLNEAADALSAMARRRLREPFDHRARARDLVDAFLAEWHTAGSPSPS
;
A
#
# COMPACT_ATOMS: atom_id res chain seq x y z
N MET A 1 0.04 -10.13 16.42
CA MET A 1 1.11 -10.99 16.95
C MET A 1 1.27 -12.30 16.18
N ARG A 2 2.47 -12.69 15.71
CA ARG A 2 2.78 -14.01 15.11
C ARG A 2 3.07 -15.10 16.19
N PRO A 3 3.02 -16.40 15.88
CA PRO A 3 3.27 -17.46 16.87
C PRO A 3 4.68 -17.44 17.45
N ASP A 4 5.69 -17.12 16.61
CA ASP A 4 7.08 -16.97 17.02
C ASP A 4 7.28 -15.77 17.96
N GLN A 5 6.56 -14.68 17.70
CA GLN A 5 6.55 -13.49 18.56
C GLN A 5 5.91 -13.79 19.91
N LEU A 6 4.84 -14.59 19.94
CA LEU A 6 4.23 -15.03 21.20
C LEU A 6 5.21 -15.89 21.99
N THR A 7 5.84 -16.91 21.39
CA THR A 7 6.81 -17.77 22.10
C THR A 7 7.88 -16.95 22.81
N LYS A 8 8.45 -15.96 22.12
CA LYS A 8 9.50 -15.09 22.68
C LYS A 8 9.00 -14.19 23.80
N ALA A 9 7.70 -13.91 23.84
CA ALA A 9 7.09 -13.00 24.80
C ALA A 9 6.47 -13.71 26.01
N LEU A 10 6.26 -15.04 25.97
CA LEU A 10 5.72 -15.81 27.09
C LEU A 10 6.48 -15.60 28.41
N PRO A 11 7.83 -15.48 28.43
CA PRO A 11 8.55 -15.23 29.69
C PRO A 11 8.24 -13.87 30.34
N LEU A 12 7.58 -12.94 29.64
CA LEU A 12 7.15 -11.66 30.20
C LEU A 12 5.85 -11.77 30.99
N LEU A 13 5.14 -12.90 30.88
CA LEU A 13 3.88 -13.13 31.58
C LEU A 13 4.10 -14.04 32.80
N PRO A 14 3.33 -13.84 33.88
CA PRO A 14 3.22 -14.81 34.96
C PRO A 14 2.87 -16.20 34.42
N PRO A 15 3.35 -17.30 35.02
CA PRO A 15 3.18 -18.66 34.49
C PRO A 15 1.74 -19.01 34.11
N ALA A 16 0.77 -18.70 34.98
CA ALA A 16 -0.65 -18.95 34.72
C ALA A 16 -1.22 -18.17 33.52
N LEU A 17 -0.71 -16.97 33.25
CA LEU A 17 -1.09 -16.18 32.07
C LEU A 17 -0.35 -16.66 30.82
N ALA A 18 0.90 -17.10 30.96
CA ALA A 18 1.67 -17.68 29.87
C ALA A 18 1.00 -18.95 29.32
N ASP A 19 0.53 -19.84 30.18
CA ASP A 19 -0.18 -21.07 29.76
C ASP A 19 -1.48 -20.75 29.00
N ARG A 20 -2.26 -19.80 29.53
CA ARG A 20 -3.50 -19.32 28.87
C ARG A 20 -3.21 -18.68 27.52
N ALA A 21 -2.16 -17.87 27.42
CA ALA A 21 -1.75 -17.25 26.16
C ALA A 21 -1.23 -18.28 25.14
N GLN A 22 -0.49 -19.30 25.61
CA GLN A 22 0.03 -20.38 24.77
C GLN A 22 -1.09 -21.25 24.20
N ALA A 23 -2.16 -21.52 24.95
CA ALA A 23 -3.33 -22.25 24.44
C ALA A 23 -4.01 -21.54 23.25
N LEU A 24 -3.88 -20.21 23.16
CA LEU A 24 -4.42 -19.40 22.07
C LEU A 24 -3.53 -19.35 20.82
N ARG A 25 -2.34 -19.97 20.85
CA ARG A 25 -1.37 -19.99 19.74
C ARG A 25 -1.99 -20.44 18.42
N ARG A 26 -2.96 -21.35 18.44
CA ARG A 26 -3.67 -21.85 17.25
C ARG A 26 -4.41 -20.77 16.46
N HIS A 27 -4.77 -19.64 17.09
CA HIS A 27 -5.41 -18.49 16.45
C HIS A 27 -4.40 -17.52 15.82
N LEU A 28 -3.09 -17.77 15.97
CA LEU A 28 -2.03 -16.86 15.53
C LEU A 28 -1.48 -17.18 14.12
N SER A 29 -2.25 -17.76 13.21
CA SER A 29 -1.79 -18.09 11.85
C SER A 29 -1.39 -16.85 11.01
N SER A 30 -0.67 -17.03 9.89
CA SER A 30 -0.32 -15.92 8.97
C SER A 30 -1.50 -15.44 8.11
N ARG A 31 -2.62 -16.19 8.07
CA ARG A 31 -3.84 -15.89 7.31
C ARG A 31 -5.03 -15.84 8.27
N ARG A 32 -5.43 -14.64 8.70
CA ARG A 32 -6.43 -14.46 9.75
C ARG A 32 -7.71 -13.84 9.22
N CYS A 33 -8.81 -14.58 9.36
CA CYS A 33 -10.14 -14.00 9.47
C CYS A 33 -10.20 -12.98 10.62
N GLU A 34 -11.25 -12.16 10.65
CA GLU A 34 -11.39 -11.08 11.61
C GLU A 34 -11.36 -11.57 13.07
N ASN A 35 -11.99 -12.72 13.38
CA ASN A 35 -12.00 -13.29 14.73
C ASN A 35 -10.59 -13.71 15.20
N CYS A 36 -9.83 -14.41 14.35
CA CYS A 36 -8.43 -14.77 14.66
C CYS A 36 -7.54 -13.52 14.83
N ARG A 37 -7.87 -12.43 14.13
CA ARG A 37 -7.17 -11.15 14.26
C ARG A 37 -7.43 -10.49 15.60
N GLN A 38 -8.68 -10.45 16.05
CA GLN A 38 -9.06 -9.88 17.34
C GLN A 38 -8.41 -10.63 18.51
N VAL A 39 -8.42 -11.97 18.49
CA VAL A 39 -7.70 -12.80 19.49
C VAL A 39 -6.22 -12.42 19.56
N ALA A 40 -5.57 -12.32 18.40
CA ALA A 40 -4.15 -12.02 18.35
C ALA A 40 -3.79 -10.57 18.71
N ASP A 41 -4.73 -9.66 18.55
CA ASP A 41 -4.60 -8.26 18.90
C ASP A 41 -4.71 -8.07 20.41
N ALA A 42 -5.65 -8.75 21.04
CA ALA A 42 -5.75 -8.82 22.50
C ALA A 42 -4.48 -9.41 23.13
N LEU A 43 -3.93 -10.50 22.56
CA LEU A 43 -2.65 -11.08 22.99
C LEU A 43 -1.44 -10.14 22.81
N GLN A 44 -1.39 -9.41 21.69
CA GLN A 44 -0.33 -8.43 21.47
C GLN A 44 -0.38 -7.32 22.53
N LEU A 45 -1.58 -6.83 22.86
CA LEU A 45 -1.78 -5.82 23.89
C LEU A 45 -1.42 -6.36 25.28
N ALA A 46 -1.77 -7.62 25.58
CA ALA A 46 -1.42 -8.25 26.85
C ALA A 46 0.10 -8.29 27.05
N VAL A 47 0.85 -8.66 26.00
CA VAL A 47 2.33 -8.66 26.03
C VAL A 47 2.90 -7.25 26.16
N ILE A 48 2.28 -6.25 25.53
CA ILE A 48 2.70 -4.85 25.69
C ILE A 48 2.48 -4.41 27.14
N ALA A 49 1.30 -4.66 27.71
CA ALA A 49 0.99 -4.33 29.11
C ALA A 49 1.99 -4.98 30.08
N ALA A 50 2.27 -6.28 29.90
CA ALA A 50 3.25 -7.00 30.70
C ALA A 50 4.67 -6.44 30.58
N ARG A 51 5.07 -5.92 29.42
CA ARG A 51 6.36 -5.25 29.24
C ARG A 51 6.48 -3.95 30.04
N TYR A 52 5.36 -3.30 30.33
CA TYR A 52 5.28 -2.11 31.17
C TYR A 52 4.83 -2.45 32.61
N ASP A 53 4.97 -3.72 33.02
CA ASP A 53 4.64 -4.23 34.36
C ASP A 53 3.16 -4.05 34.79
N ASP A 54 2.26 -3.76 33.84
CA ASP A 54 0.81 -3.73 34.08
C ASP A 54 0.22 -5.14 33.92
N LEU A 55 0.50 -5.99 34.90
CA LEU A 55 0.05 -7.38 34.91
C LEU A 55 -1.47 -7.52 35.04
N ALA A 56 -2.14 -6.54 35.66
CA ALA A 56 -3.59 -6.52 35.79
C ALA A 56 -4.26 -6.28 34.43
N ALA A 57 -3.76 -5.34 33.62
CA ALA A 57 -4.22 -5.15 32.25
C ALA A 57 -3.87 -6.35 31.37
N ALA A 58 -2.66 -6.92 31.53
CA ALA A 58 -2.27 -8.13 30.80
C ALA A 58 -3.24 -9.30 31.07
N ALA A 59 -3.65 -9.51 32.33
CA ALA A 59 -4.62 -10.54 32.69
C ALA A 59 -5.99 -10.35 32.01
N ARG A 60 -6.55 -9.12 32.06
CA ARG A 60 -7.82 -8.80 31.39
C ARG A 60 -7.75 -9.01 29.89
N LEU A 61 -6.63 -8.63 29.26
CA LEU A 61 -6.45 -8.77 27.81
C LEU A 61 -6.30 -10.24 27.37
N VAL A 62 -5.65 -11.09 28.18
CA VAL A 62 -5.62 -12.54 27.95
C VAL A 62 -7.03 -13.14 28.09
N GLU A 63 -7.81 -12.70 29.07
CA GLU A 63 -9.19 -13.14 29.25
C GLU A 63 -10.07 -12.75 28.06
N THR A 64 -10.00 -11.51 27.60
CA THR A 64 -10.69 -11.05 26.38
C THR A 64 -10.29 -11.91 25.18
N ALA A 65 -9.00 -12.24 25.03
CA ALA A 65 -8.53 -13.10 23.96
C ALA A 65 -9.14 -14.51 24.03
N GLN A 66 -9.35 -15.06 25.24
CA GLN A 66 -10.00 -16.35 25.44
C GLN A 66 -11.49 -16.31 25.13
N GLN A 67 -12.20 -15.24 25.53
CA GLN A 67 -13.62 -15.06 25.21
C GLN A 67 -13.83 -14.99 23.69
N LEU A 68 -13.00 -14.21 22.99
CA LEU A 68 -13.01 -14.12 21.53
C LEU A 68 -12.67 -15.46 20.87
N ALA A 69 -11.75 -16.24 21.44
CA ALA A 69 -11.40 -17.56 20.94
C ALA A 69 -12.51 -18.60 21.19
N ALA A 70 -13.26 -18.48 22.29
CA ALA A 70 -14.41 -19.33 22.58
C ALA A 70 -15.54 -19.14 21.58
N GLN A 71 -15.74 -17.92 21.07
CA GLN A 71 -16.66 -17.61 19.97
C GLN A 71 -16.15 -18.12 18.61
N HIS A 72 -14.90 -18.59 18.54
CA HIS A 72 -14.28 -19.10 17.32
C HIS A 72 -13.43 -20.35 17.58
N PRO A 73 -14.01 -21.44 18.11
CA PRO A 73 -13.27 -22.50 18.78
C PRO A 73 -12.40 -23.37 17.86
N SER A 74 -12.72 -23.41 16.57
CA SER A 74 -12.03 -24.22 15.56
C SER A 74 -11.45 -23.35 14.45
N PRO A 75 -10.27 -22.74 14.63
CA PRO A 75 -9.63 -21.97 13.60
C PRO A 75 -9.05 -22.91 12.52
N ARG A 76 -9.90 -23.44 11.63
CA ARG A 76 -9.47 -24.28 10.51
C ARG A 76 -8.97 -23.42 9.35
N PRO A 77 -7.92 -23.83 8.62
CA PRO A 77 -7.45 -23.11 7.44
C PRO A 77 -8.57 -22.78 6.43
N GLU A 78 -9.56 -23.65 6.27
CA GLU A 78 -10.69 -23.47 5.34
C GLU A 78 -11.66 -22.36 5.77
N VAL A 79 -11.90 -22.22 7.08
CA VAL A 79 -12.84 -21.24 7.67
C VAL A 79 -12.14 -19.92 8.01
N CYS A 80 -10.84 -19.99 8.32
CA CYS A 80 -10.01 -18.86 8.75
C CYS A 80 -9.16 -18.27 7.64
N ALA A 81 -9.08 -18.96 6.49
CA ALA A 81 -8.57 -18.34 5.30
C ALA A 81 -9.47 -17.14 4.98
N LEU A 82 -8.90 -15.93 5.17
CA LEU A 82 -9.08 -14.94 4.12
C LEU A 82 -8.79 -15.66 2.80
N PRO A 83 -9.62 -15.50 1.75
CA PRO A 83 -9.47 -16.27 0.52
C PRO A 83 -7.99 -16.35 0.16
N SER A 84 -7.45 -17.57 0.20
CA SER A 84 -6.02 -17.85 0.13
C SER A 84 -5.40 -17.50 -1.23
N THR A 85 -6.19 -16.88 -2.11
CA THR A 85 -5.83 -16.42 -3.45
C THR A 85 -5.42 -14.95 -3.50
N TRP A 86 -5.45 -14.20 -2.39
CA TRP A 86 -5.02 -12.81 -2.41
C TRP A 86 -3.49 -12.79 -2.48
N PRO A 87 -2.89 -12.48 -3.64
CA PRO A 87 -1.45 -12.58 -3.75
C PRO A 87 -0.88 -11.45 -2.92
N ALA A 88 0.10 -11.78 -2.06
CA ALA A 88 0.96 -10.80 -1.43
C ALA A 88 1.36 -9.76 -2.47
N THR A 89 0.86 -8.53 -2.37
CA THR A 89 1.24 -7.40 -3.23
C THR A 89 1.40 -7.80 -4.71
N SER A 90 0.35 -8.34 -5.35
CA SER A 90 0.38 -8.53 -6.81
C SER A 90 0.24 -7.17 -7.49
N GLY A 91 1.35 -6.45 -7.57
CA GLY A 91 1.48 -5.38 -8.54
C GLY A 91 1.48 -6.00 -9.94
N VAL A 92 0.71 -5.42 -10.85
CA VAL A 92 0.83 -5.68 -12.28
C VAL A 92 1.45 -4.45 -12.91
N ARG A 93 2.42 -4.67 -13.78
CA ARG A 93 2.88 -3.69 -14.75
C ARG A 93 2.59 -4.25 -16.13
N GLY A 94 2.30 -3.39 -17.07
CA GLY A 94 2.00 -3.76 -18.44
C GLY A 94 2.33 -2.64 -19.41
N GLN A 95 2.25 -2.99 -20.69
CA GLN A 95 2.49 -2.11 -21.81
C GLN A 95 1.41 -2.37 -22.87
N VAL A 96 0.76 -1.31 -23.32
CA VAL A 96 -0.04 -1.33 -24.53
C VAL A 96 0.88 -0.96 -25.70
N THR A 97 1.28 -1.95 -26.51
CA THR A 97 2.37 -1.81 -27.49
C THR A 97 2.08 -0.81 -28.61
N ARG A 98 0.81 -0.58 -28.95
CA ARG A 98 0.45 0.38 -30.02
C ARG A 98 0.85 1.83 -29.72
N TRP A 99 1.10 2.16 -28.45
CA TRP A 99 1.45 3.51 -28.00
C TRP A 99 2.96 3.73 -27.81
N LEU A 100 3.78 2.70 -27.99
CA LEU A 100 5.20 2.71 -27.66
C LEU A 100 6.01 3.78 -28.42
N HIS A 101 5.53 4.23 -29.59
CA HIS A 101 6.27 5.12 -30.51
C HIS A 101 5.49 6.40 -30.84
N ASN A 102 4.52 6.78 -30.01
CA ASN A 102 3.83 8.06 -30.21
C ASN A 102 4.78 9.18 -29.76
N GLY A 103 5.59 9.69 -30.70
CA GLY A 103 6.82 10.50 -30.49
C GLY A 103 6.64 11.89 -29.87
N GLY A 104 5.75 12.04 -28.89
CA GLY A 104 5.60 13.23 -28.05
C GLY A 104 6.32 13.10 -26.70
N PRO A 105 6.35 14.19 -25.90
CA PRO A 105 6.89 14.15 -24.55
C PRO A 105 6.22 13.09 -23.69
N LEU A 106 7.00 12.37 -22.87
CA LEU A 106 6.46 11.36 -21.98
C LEU A 106 5.71 12.06 -20.83
N VAL A 107 4.41 11.77 -20.71
CA VAL A 107 3.58 12.26 -19.62
C VAL A 107 3.03 11.04 -18.89
N ALA A 108 3.16 11.02 -17.58
CA ALA A 108 2.59 9.97 -16.74
C ALA A 108 1.71 10.58 -15.66
N ALA A 109 0.65 9.89 -15.27
CA ALA A 109 -0.17 10.25 -14.12
C ALA A 109 -0.10 9.15 -13.07
N THR A 110 -0.23 9.54 -11.80
CA THR A 110 -0.24 8.62 -10.66
C THR A 110 -1.42 8.94 -9.77
N ASP A 111 -2.05 7.91 -9.22
CA ASP A 111 -3.13 8.09 -8.26
C ASP A 111 -3.17 6.97 -7.21
N ALA A 112 -3.79 7.26 -6.06
CA ALA A 112 -4.07 6.30 -5.02
C ALA A 112 -5.51 6.31 -4.50
N SER A 113 -6.07 5.11 -4.39
CA SER A 113 -7.40 4.89 -3.82
C SER A 113 -7.32 4.24 -2.44
N TRP A 114 -8.05 4.78 -1.45
CA TRP A 114 -8.14 4.20 -0.11
C TRP A 114 -9.58 4.03 0.35
N LYS A 115 -9.96 2.83 0.79
CA LYS A 115 -11.27 2.58 1.42
C LYS A 115 -11.21 1.34 2.31
N ASN A 116 -11.80 1.39 3.49
CA ASN A 116 -11.99 0.23 4.36
C ASN A 116 -10.67 -0.57 4.59
N ARG A 117 -9.57 0.15 4.90
CA ARG A 117 -8.21 -0.39 5.09
C ARG A 117 -7.58 -1.07 3.86
N ALA A 118 -8.21 -0.98 2.71
CA ALA A 118 -7.63 -1.41 1.44
C ALA A 118 -7.14 -0.17 0.68
N ALA A 119 -5.91 -0.26 0.15
CA ALA A 119 -5.32 0.74 -0.71
C ALA A 119 -5.06 0.13 -2.10
N GLY A 120 -5.30 0.91 -3.14
CA GLY A 120 -4.78 0.66 -4.48
C GLY A 120 -3.94 1.87 -4.89
N ILE A 121 -2.85 1.63 -5.61
CA ILE A 121 -2.04 2.67 -6.23
C ILE A 121 -1.85 2.31 -7.69
N ALA A 122 -1.74 3.30 -8.56
CA ALA A 122 -1.53 3.07 -9.97
C ALA A 122 -0.76 4.20 -10.66
N TYR A 123 -0.30 3.92 -11.87
CA TYR A 123 0.17 4.90 -12.82
C TYR A 123 -0.19 4.50 -14.25
N VAL A 124 -0.28 5.50 -15.13
CA VAL A 124 -0.41 5.36 -16.58
C VAL A 124 0.52 6.38 -17.25
N ALA A 125 1.25 5.97 -18.27
CA ALA A 125 2.08 6.83 -19.09
C ALA A 125 1.54 6.92 -20.52
N SER A 126 1.80 8.05 -21.18
CA SER A 126 1.31 8.39 -22.52
C SER A 126 1.78 7.42 -23.60
N ASP A 127 2.87 6.69 -23.36
CA ASP A 127 3.41 5.66 -24.24
C ASP A 127 2.77 4.28 -24.05
N GLY A 128 1.76 4.14 -23.19
CA GLY A 128 1.07 2.88 -22.94
C GLY A 128 1.60 2.06 -21.78
N ARG A 129 2.65 2.51 -21.07
CA ARG A 129 3.07 1.86 -19.82
C ARG A 129 2.04 2.11 -18.74
N PHE A 130 1.75 1.09 -17.95
CA PHE A 130 0.88 1.22 -16.80
C PHE A 130 1.27 0.26 -15.70
N GLY A 131 0.82 0.57 -14.49
CA GLY A 131 0.86 -0.39 -13.41
C GLY A 131 -0.18 -0.11 -12.35
N LEU A 132 -0.60 -1.17 -11.66
CA LEU A 132 -1.53 -1.10 -10.55
C LEU A 132 -1.12 -2.09 -9.45
N ARG A 133 -1.23 -1.68 -8.19
CA ARG A 133 -0.83 -2.50 -7.02
C ARG A 133 -1.79 -2.28 -5.85
N GLY A 134 -2.37 -3.38 -5.36
CA GLY A 134 -3.21 -3.39 -4.17
C GLY A 134 -2.41 -3.74 -2.90
N ARG A 135 -2.82 -3.17 -1.76
CA ARG A 135 -2.39 -3.59 -0.42
C ARG A 135 -3.52 -3.48 0.60
N VAL A 136 -3.46 -4.31 1.64
CA VAL A 136 -4.32 -4.19 2.81
C VAL A 136 -3.48 -3.67 3.98
N ALA A 137 -3.99 -2.67 4.67
CA ALA A 137 -3.36 -2.09 5.85
C ALA A 137 -3.58 -2.98 7.06
N ASP A 138 -2.49 -3.55 7.56
CA ASP A 138 -2.46 -4.27 8.83
C ASP A 138 -2.26 -3.30 10.02
N ARG A 139 -2.12 -3.86 11.23
CA ARG A 139 -1.95 -3.10 12.47
C ARG A 139 -0.58 -2.44 12.61
N LEU A 140 0.42 -2.89 11.83
CA LEU A 140 1.77 -2.36 11.79
C LEU A 140 2.00 -1.51 10.53
N ASP A 141 0.92 -1.09 9.85
CA ASP A 141 1.02 -0.33 8.62
C ASP A 141 1.85 0.95 8.86
N PRO A 142 3.05 1.07 8.24
CA PRO A 142 3.98 2.15 8.54
C PRO A 142 3.54 3.52 7.98
N THR A 143 2.31 3.58 7.46
CA THR A 143 1.71 4.72 6.79
C THR A 143 1.15 5.76 7.77
N GLY A 144 0.96 5.43 9.06
CA GLY A 144 0.58 6.43 10.07
C GLY A 144 -0.74 7.19 9.77
N PRO A 145 -0.92 8.39 10.36
CA PRO A 145 -2.14 9.19 10.20
C PRO A 145 -2.27 9.80 8.78
N ALA A 146 -1.15 10.17 8.15
CA ALA A 146 -1.10 10.79 6.81
C ALA A 146 -1.29 9.77 5.66
N ARG A 147 -2.21 8.82 5.83
CA ARG A 147 -2.29 7.62 5.00
C ARG A 147 -2.62 7.88 3.53
N VAL A 148 -3.47 8.86 3.25
CA VAL A 148 -3.84 9.22 1.87
C VAL A 148 -2.60 9.75 1.16
N LEU A 149 -2.01 10.83 1.69
CA LEU A 149 -0.76 11.43 1.20
C LEU A 149 0.36 10.40 0.97
N ILE A 150 0.59 9.49 1.91
CA ILE A 150 1.65 8.49 1.76
C ILE A 150 1.32 7.46 0.66
N ASN A 151 0.05 7.13 0.42
CA ASN A 151 -0.29 6.29 -0.72
C ASN A 151 -0.10 7.02 -2.06
N GLU A 152 -0.37 8.33 -2.14
CA GLU A 152 -0.04 9.13 -3.32
C GLU A 152 1.45 9.08 -3.63
N LEU A 153 2.28 9.35 -2.63
CA LEU A 153 3.74 9.27 -2.78
C LEU A 153 4.19 7.85 -3.15
N ARG A 154 3.53 6.81 -2.65
CA ARG A 154 3.82 5.42 -3.06
C ARG A 154 3.39 5.12 -4.50
N ALA A 155 2.36 5.77 -5.03
CA ALA A 155 2.00 5.67 -6.44
C ALA A 155 3.13 6.24 -7.31
N VAL A 156 3.69 7.38 -6.92
CA VAL A 156 4.90 7.95 -7.57
C VAL A 156 6.11 7.03 -7.46
N GLU A 157 6.40 6.46 -6.27
CA GLU A 157 7.46 5.46 -6.15
C GLU A 157 7.22 4.25 -7.04
N PHE A 158 5.96 3.84 -7.19
CA PHE A 158 5.61 2.72 -8.03
C PHE A 158 5.85 3.02 -9.50
N LEU A 159 5.50 4.19 -10.01
CA LEU A 159 5.89 4.64 -11.35
C LEU A 159 7.42 4.66 -11.52
N LEU A 160 8.11 5.41 -10.67
CA LEU A 160 9.55 5.67 -10.83
C LEU A 160 10.41 4.43 -10.62
N SER A 161 9.88 3.39 -9.98
CA SER A 161 10.55 2.09 -9.81
C SER A 161 10.25 1.08 -10.93
N ASP A 162 9.53 1.47 -11.98
CA ASP A 162 9.40 0.63 -13.17
C ASP A 162 10.77 0.50 -13.85
N PRO A 163 11.33 -0.72 -14.01
CA PRO A 163 12.60 -0.92 -14.70
C PRO A 163 12.53 -0.58 -16.20
N ASN A 164 11.32 -0.52 -16.78
CA ASN A 164 11.13 -0.16 -18.18
C ASN A 164 11.00 1.36 -18.38
N LEU A 165 11.00 2.14 -17.30
CA LEU A 165 11.05 3.59 -17.39
C LEU A 165 12.47 3.99 -17.80
N GLY A 166 12.60 4.55 -19.00
CA GLY A 166 13.86 5.04 -19.54
C GLY A 166 14.35 6.31 -18.86
N THR A 167 15.36 6.94 -19.46
CA THR A 167 15.92 8.23 -19.01
C THR A 167 15.35 9.43 -19.77
N ASP A 168 14.34 9.20 -20.61
CA ASP A 168 13.72 10.26 -21.41
C ASP A 168 13.02 11.29 -20.50
N PRO A 169 13.02 12.57 -20.89
CA PRO A 169 12.30 13.60 -20.14
C PRO A 169 10.84 13.22 -19.93
N MET A 170 10.39 13.24 -18.67
CA MET A 170 9.04 12.86 -18.29
C MET A 170 8.39 13.91 -17.40
N THR A 171 7.10 14.16 -17.62
CA THR A 171 6.26 14.94 -16.69
C THR A 171 5.33 14.00 -15.93
N VAL A 172 5.38 14.04 -14.61
CA VAL A 172 4.50 13.27 -13.72
C VAL A 172 3.39 14.18 -13.19
N LEU A 173 2.17 13.84 -13.54
CA LEU A 173 0.95 14.48 -13.09
C LEU A 173 0.53 13.87 -11.75
N VAL A 174 0.26 14.73 -10.78
CA VAL A 174 -0.14 14.37 -9.42
C VAL A 174 -1.30 15.26 -9.02
N ASP A 175 -2.37 14.71 -8.48
CA ASP A 175 -3.55 15.48 -8.07
C ASP A 175 -3.51 15.97 -6.61
N SER A 176 -2.62 15.39 -5.82
CA SER A 176 -2.36 15.74 -4.43
C SER A 176 -1.31 16.85 -4.32
N THR A 177 -1.75 18.06 -3.96
CA THR A 177 -0.87 19.20 -3.66
C THR A 177 0.11 18.88 -2.53
N GLY A 178 -0.33 18.10 -1.53
CA GLY A 178 0.54 17.63 -0.46
C GLY A 178 1.67 16.75 -0.97
N ALA A 179 1.37 15.79 -1.86
CA ALA A 179 2.40 14.95 -2.46
C ALA A 179 3.36 15.78 -3.32
N LEU A 180 2.83 16.70 -4.12
CA LEU A 180 3.63 17.61 -4.95
C LEU A 180 4.60 18.47 -4.13
N SER A 181 4.17 18.97 -2.97
CA SER A 181 5.05 19.72 -2.06
C SER A 181 6.25 18.89 -1.59
N TYR A 182 6.05 17.64 -1.19
CA TYR A 182 7.15 16.75 -0.81
C TYR A 182 8.08 16.44 -1.98
N LEU A 183 7.53 16.19 -3.19
CA LEU A 183 8.34 15.94 -4.38
C LEU A 183 9.21 17.15 -4.73
N ARG A 184 8.69 18.38 -4.56
CA ARG A 184 9.45 19.62 -4.75
C ARG A 184 10.56 19.78 -3.72
N LEU A 185 10.28 19.55 -2.44
CA LEU A 185 11.27 19.59 -1.35
C LEU A 185 12.40 18.58 -1.57
N TRP A 186 12.06 17.34 -1.95
CA TRP A 186 13.06 16.32 -2.24
C TRP A 186 13.90 16.66 -3.46
N ARG A 187 13.31 17.33 -4.47
CA ARG A 187 14.04 17.80 -5.64
C ARG A 187 15.08 18.87 -5.30
N THR A 188 14.83 19.69 -4.27
CA THR A 188 15.80 20.66 -3.74
C THR A 188 16.84 20.03 -2.79
N GLY A 189 16.76 18.72 -2.54
CA GLY A 189 17.71 17.96 -1.72
C GLY A 189 17.30 17.74 -0.27
N ASP A 190 16.14 18.23 0.18
CA ASP A 190 15.64 18.02 1.54
C ASP A 190 15.03 16.63 1.70
N THR A 191 15.85 15.57 1.65
CA THR A 191 15.37 14.18 1.68
C THR A 191 14.92 13.69 3.05
N ASP A 192 15.20 14.46 4.10
CA ASP A 192 14.87 14.10 5.50
C ASP A 192 13.44 14.50 5.87
N SER A 193 12.87 15.49 5.19
CA SER A 193 11.47 15.87 5.31
C SER A 193 10.53 14.77 4.83
N LEU A 194 9.91 14.05 5.78
CA LEU A 194 8.94 12.98 5.53
C LEU A 194 7.54 13.34 6.04
N PRO A 195 6.47 12.74 5.48
CA PRO A 195 5.12 12.94 5.99
C PRO A 195 4.98 12.63 7.49
N PRO A 196 4.20 13.43 8.25
CA PRO A 196 4.03 13.23 9.69
C PRO A 196 3.59 11.81 10.05
N GLY A 197 4.29 11.22 11.02
CA GLY A 197 4.01 9.88 11.51
C GLY A 197 4.41 8.75 10.55
N TYR A 198 5.16 9.03 9.48
CA TYR A 198 5.75 7.99 8.65
C TYR A 198 6.80 7.19 9.45
N SER A 199 6.60 5.87 9.55
CA SER A 199 7.47 5.04 10.37
C SER A 199 8.77 4.69 9.64
N LEU A 200 9.92 4.92 10.27
CA LEU A 200 11.24 4.51 9.73
C LEU A 200 11.68 3.10 10.10
N ARG A 201 10.81 2.32 10.76
CA ARG A 201 11.16 0.95 11.19
C ARG A 201 11.63 0.07 10.02
N PRO A 202 12.58 -0.86 10.22
CA PRO A 202 12.97 -1.81 9.18
C PRO A 202 11.76 -2.54 8.60
N ARG A 203 11.75 -2.77 7.28
CA ARG A 203 10.66 -3.49 6.60
C ARG A 203 11.00 -4.97 6.49
N ALA A 204 9.96 -5.82 6.44
CA ALA A 204 10.13 -7.25 6.21
C ALA A 204 10.71 -7.58 4.82
N ARG A 205 10.59 -6.65 3.86
CA ARG A 205 11.23 -6.72 2.53
C ARG A 205 11.95 -5.40 2.27
N GLY A 206 13.27 -5.47 2.17
CA GLY A 206 14.15 -4.30 2.02
C GLY A 206 14.43 -3.60 3.33
N THR A 207 15.68 -3.20 3.56
CA THR A 207 16.09 -2.50 4.78
C THR A 207 15.60 -1.06 4.80
N ARG A 208 15.45 -0.41 3.64
CA ARG A 208 15.13 1.01 3.49
C ARG A 208 13.62 1.26 3.25
N PRO A 209 12.96 2.14 4.04
CA PRO A 209 11.56 2.53 3.82
C PRO A 209 11.28 3.10 2.43
N THR A 210 10.07 2.85 1.89
CA THR A 210 9.67 3.29 0.54
C THR A 210 9.81 4.79 0.31
N LEU A 211 9.38 5.64 1.25
CA LEU A 211 9.44 7.09 1.04
C LEU A 211 10.86 7.65 1.17
N VAL A 212 11.72 7.03 1.98
CA VAL A 212 13.14 7.37 2.03
C VAL A 212 13.79 7.08 0.68
N ARG A 213 13.54 5.88 0.11
CA ARG A 213 14.01 5.54 -1.23
C ARG A 213 13.46 6.47 -2.31
N LEU A 214 12.21 6.91 -2.18
CA LEU A 214 11.60 7.85 -3.11
C LEU A 214 12.28 9.23 -3.02
N ALA A 215 12.46 9.77 -1.81
CA ALA A 215 13.08 11.07 -1.58
C ALA A 215 14.48 11.13 -2.21
N GLU A 216 15.33 10.13 -1.96
CA GLU A 216 16.67 10.00 -2.54
C GLU A 216 16.65 9.91 -4.08
N ARG A 217 15.67 9.17 -4.62
CA ARG A 217 15.51 9.04 -6.07
C ARG A 217 15.08 10.37 -6.69
N VAL A 218 14.10 11.06 -6.10
CA VAL A 218 13.62 12.37 -6.57
C VAL A 218 14.74 13.42 -6.50
N ALA A 219 15.59 13.35 -5.48
CA ALA A 219 16.76 14.22 -5.34
C ALA A 219 17.81 14.07 -6.44
N THR A 220 17.77 12.99 -7.24
CA THR A 220 18.74 12.72 -8.33
C THR A 220 18.12 12.71 -9.73
N LEU A 221 16.81 12.45 -9.86
CA LEU A 221 16.10 12.41 -11.16
C LEU A 221 15.83 13.81 -11.73
N ARG A 222 16.78 14.34 -12.51
CA ARG A 222 16.67 15.68 -13.15
C ARG A 222 15.80 15.70 -14.41
N HIS A 223 15.66 14.58 -15.11
CA HIS A 223 14.82 14.46 -16.31
C HIS A 223 13.32 14.31 -16.00
N VAL A 224 12.93 14.22 -14.72
CA VAL A 224 11.54 14.12 -14.30
C VAL A 224 11.06 15.45 -13.72
N SER A 225 9.95 15.95 -14.25
CA SER A 225 9.21 17.09 -13.70
C SER A 225 7.90 16.63 -13.06
N TYR A 226 7.36 17.43 -12.14
CA TYR A 226 6.11 17.12 -11.43
C TYR A 226 5.14 18.29 -11.59
N GLN A 227 3.92 17.99 -12.01
CA GLN A 227 2.87 18.99 -12.24
C GLN A 227 1.61 18.62 -11.47
N HIS A 228 0.93 19.65 -10.95
CA HIS A 228 -0.37 19.46 -10.33
C HIS A 228 -1.43 19.38 -11.42
N VAL A 229 -2.34 18.42 -11.29
CA VAL A 229 -3.60 18.41 -12.04
C VAL A 229 -4.73 18.42 -11.04
N ARG A 230 -5.81 19.15 -11.34
CA ARG A 230 -6.98 19.10 -10.46
C ARG A 230 -7.64 17.73 -10.63
N GLY A 231 -7.89 17.03 -9.52
CA GLY A 231 -8.64 15.78 -9.55
C GLY A 231 -10.05 15.98 -10.11
N HIS A 232 -10.56 14.97 -10.81
CA HIS A 232 -11.92 14.93 -11.37
C HIS A 232 -12.27 16.04 -12.37
N THR A 233 -11.27 16.63 -13.06
CA THR A 233 -11.52 17.62 -14.13
C THR A 233 -11.51 17.01 -15.53
N GLY A 234 -11.51 15.68 -15.65
CA GLY A 234 -11.49 15.01 -16.95
C GLY A 234 -10.11 14.98 -17.61
N HIS A 235 -9.03 15.17 -16.85
CA HIS A 235 -7.69 14.97 -17.38
C HIS A 235 -7.46 13.46 -17.62
N LEU A 236 -7.54 13.02 -18.87
CA LEU A 236 -7.66 11.60 -19.25
C LEU A 236 -6.61 10.68 -18.62
N LEU A 237 -5.33 11.09 -18.57
CA LEU A 237 -4.29 10.27 -17.92
C LEU A 237 -4.52 10.13 -16.40
N ASN A 238 -5.00 11.18 -15.74
CA ASN A 238 -5.27 11.16 -14.31
C ASN A 238 -6.51 10.32 -14.00
N GLU A 239 -7.57 10.45 -14.80
CA GLU A 239 -8.77 9.60 -14.68
C GLU A 239 -8.44 8.13 -14.93
N ALA A 240 -7.54 7.82 -15.88
CA ALA A 240 -7.05 6.48 -16.10
C ALA A 240 -6.31 5.92 -14.87
N ALA A 241 -5.44 6.74 -14.26
CA ALA A 241 -4.74 6.37 -13.04
C ALA A 241 -5.72 6.13 -11.86
N ASP A 242 -6.72 6.98 -11.67
CA ASP A 242 -7.76 6.80 -10.65
C ASP A 242 -8.57 5.52 -10.85
N ALA A 243 -9.02 5.27 -12.08
CA ALA A 243 -9.75 4.05 -12.40
C ALA A 243 -8.91 2.80 -12.13
N LEU A 244 -7.60 2.82 -12.43
CA LEU A 244 -6.68 1.73 -12.11
C LEU A 244 -6.41 1.59 -10.61
N SER A 245 -6.29 2.69 -9.87
CA SER A 245 -6.05 2.68 -8.42
C SER A 245 -7.28 2.09 -7.70
N ALA A 246 -8.48 2.47 -8.14
CA ALA A 246 -9.75 1.91 -7.69
C ALA A 246 -9.86 0.42 -8.05
N MET A 247 -9.44 0.02 -9.26
CA MET A 247 -9.42 -1.39 -9.69
C MET A 247 -8.47 -2.23 -8.83
N ALA A 248 -7.26 -1.75 -8.56
CA ALA A 248 -6.29 -2.42 -7.70
C ALA A 248 -6.84 -2.63 -6.29
N ARG A 249 -7.52 -1.62 -5.74
CA ARG A 249 -8.20 -1.71 -4.45
C ARG A 249 -9.37 -2.70 -4.48
N ARG A 250 -10.19 -2.71 -5.54
CA ARG A 250 -11.36 -3.60 -5.66
C ARG A 250 -10.96 -5.07 -5.81
N ARG A 251 -9.92 -5.36 -6.60
CA ARG A 251 -9.39 -6.73 -6.79
C ARG A 251 -8.97 -7.40 -5.49
N LEU A 252 -8.59 -6.60 -4.50
CA LEU A 252 -8.38 -7.14 -3.17
C LEU A 252 -9.64 -7.92 -2.77
N ARG A 253 -10.83 -7.32 -2.79
CA ARG A 253 -12.07 -7.94 -2.29
C ARG A 253 -12.73 -8.92 -3.25
N GLU A 254 -12.54 -8.74 -4.55
CA GLU A 254 -13.32 -9.43 -5.58
C GLU A 254 -12.38 -10.11 -6.60
N PRO A 255 -12.58 -11.40 -6.91
CA PRO A 255 -11.83 -12.06 -7.96
C PRO A 255 -12.32 -11.59 -9.33
N PHE A 256 -11.42 -11.02 -10.13
CA PHE A 256 -11.63 -10.75 -11.56
C PHE A 256 -10.29 -10.65 -12.30
N ASP A 257 -10.31 -10.79 -13.62
CA ASP A 257 -9.12 -10.55 -14.44
C ASP A 257 -8.84 -9.05 -14.59
N HIS A 258 -8.13 -8.50 -13.60
CA HIS A 258 -7.64 -7.13 -13.64
C HIS A 258 -6.56 -6.88 -14.70
N ARG A 259 -5.89 -7.90 -15.26
CA ARG A 259 -4.77 -7.66 -16.19
C ARG A 259 -5.30 -7.24 -17.55
N ALA A 260 -6.19 -8.04 -18.11
CA ALA A 260 -6.89 -7.70 -19.36
C ALA A 260 -7.66 -6.40 -19.18
N ARG A 261 -8.46 -6.28 -18.11
CA ARG A 261 -9.27 -5.08 -17.86
C ARG A 261 -8.44 -3.80 -17.68
N ALA A 262 -7.27 -3.87 -17.03
CA ALA A 262 -6.39 -2.72 -16.92
C ALA A 262 -5.81 -2.32 -18.27
N ARG A 263 -5.41 -3.31 -19.10
CA ARG A 263 -4.90 -3.07 -20.45
C ARG A 263 -5.95 -2.40 -21.33
N ASP A 264 -7.18 -2.91 -21.35
CA ASP A 264 -8.27 -2.38 -22.17
C ASP A 264 -8.66 -0.97 -21.73
N LEU A 265 -8.67 -0.72 -20.42
CA LEU A 265 -8.95 0.61 -19.87
C LEU A 265 -7.89 1.61 -20.29
N VAL A 266 -6.60 1.28 -20.09
CA VAL A 266 -5.48 2.15 -20.49
C VAL A 266 -5.53 2.41 -21.99
N ASP A 267 -5.84 1.38 -22.77
CA ASP A 267 -5.92 1.52 -24.22
C ASP A 267 -7.01 2.48 -24.68
N ALA A 268 -8.19 2.44 -24.04
CA ALA A 268 -9.31 3.34 -24.32
C ALA A 268 -8.97 4.80 -23.95
N PHE A 269 -8.46 5.03 -22.73
CA PHE A 269 -8.10 6.38 -22.30
C PHE A 269 -6.97 7.00 -23.15
N LEU A 270 -5.99 6.20 -23.56
CA LEU A 270 -4.92 6.68 -24.43
C LEU A 270 -5.38 6.97 -25.85
N ALA A 271 -6.38 6.21 -26.36
CA ALA A 271 -6.98 6.51 -27.66
C ALA A 271 -7.60 7.91 -27.67
N GLU A 272 -8.35 8.23 -26.61
CA GLU A 272 -8.95 9.55 -26.44
C GLU A 272 -7.88 10.62 -26.22
N TRP A 273 -6.89 10.37 -25.38
CA TRP A 273 -5.79 11.31 -25.10
C TRP A 273 -5.03 11.72 -26.35
N HIS A 274 -4.67 10.73 -27.18
CA HIS A 274 -3.91 10.98 -28.41
C HIS A 274 -4.78 11.58 -29.52
N THR A 275 -6.11 11.46 -29.44
CA THR A 275 -7.05 12.09 -30.38
C THR A 275 -7.38 13.54 -29.98
N ALA A 276 -7.50 13.83 -28.68
CA ALA A 276 -7.84 15.15 -28.17
C ALA A 276 -6.71 16.18 -28.31
N GLY A 277 -5.48 15.74 -28.57
CA GLY A 277 -4.29 16.58 -28.50
C GLY A 277 -3.96 16.93 -27.04
N SER A 278 -2.67 16.87 -26.66
CA SER A 278 -2.26 17.19 -25.30
C SER A 278 -2.78 18.57 -24.87
N PRO A 279 -3.53 18.70 -23.75
CA PRO A 279 -3.97 20.00 -23.28
C PRO A 279 -2.73 20.85 -22.97
N SER A 280 -2.68 22.06 -23.53
CA SER A 280 -1.65 23.04 -23.18
C SER A 280 -1.71 23.33 -21.67
N PRO A 281 -0.56 23.33 -20.97
CA PRO A 281 -0.55 23.68 -19.56
C PRO A 281 -0.98 25.15 -19.41
N SER A 282 -1.99 25.38 -18.56
CA SER A 282 -2.39 26.71 -18.09
C SER A 282 -1.49 27.17 -16.96
#